data_AF-A0A962UMU8-F1
#
_entry.id   AF-A0A962UMU8-F1
#
_cell.length_a   1.000
_cell.length_b   1.000
_cell.length_c   1.000
_cell.angle_alpha   90.00
_cell.angle_beta   90.00
_cell.angle_gamma   90.00
#
_symmetry.space_group_name_H-M   'P 1'
#
loop_
_entity.id
_entity.type
_entity.pdbx_description
1 polymer ?
#
loop_
_entity_poly.entity_id
_entity_poly.type
_entity_poly.pdbx_seq_one_letter_code
_entity_poly.pdbx_strand_id
1 'polypeptide(L)'
;MTTQQTGSPVFNVMTGTGLDGLVELIAHDGGLAYRLPEDEIIAGARAANNLNKVIVDAIRETGLANDGELGMADVRDLNQWIREHELDRWIRLHGDDEDGEETGFHLVQNDGAKSRLYANNAVDTVADGIYHLGFEIDGYRFLNEDGNGNVSVETMAYWLNDLLADDLVAGSLHSCGTVDVAAL
;
A
#
# COMPACT_ATOMS: atom_id res chain seq x y z
N MET A 1 -10.05 -34.00 18.63
CA MET A 1 -8.82 -33.18 18.57
C MET A 1 -9.09 -32.08 17.56
N THR A 2 -9.46 -30.90 18.05
CA THR A 2 -9.80 -29.75 17.20
C THR A 2 -8.49 -29.04 16.91
N THR A 3 -8.07 -29.07 15.64
CA THR A 3 -6.96 -28.24 15.14
C THR A 3 -7.34 -26.78 15.31
N GLN A 4 -6.73 -26.11 16.28
CA GLN A 4 -6.75 -24.65 16.36
C GLN A 4 -5.91 -24.13 15.19
N GLN A 5 -6.50 -23.25 14.39
CA GLN A 5 -5.73 -22.43 13.46
C GLN A 5 -4.80 -21.54 14.29
N THR A 6 -3.50 -21.76 14.16
CA THR A 6 -2.48 -20.84 14.68
C THR A 6 -2.32 -19.71 13.68
N GLY A 7 -3.28 -18.79 13.64
CA GLY A 7 -3.06 -17.47 13.06
C GLY A 7 -2.27 -16.64 14.06
N SER A 8 -1.05 -16.21 13.69
CA SER A 8 -0.21 -15.36 14.54
C SER A 8 -0.99 -14.09 14.93
N PRO A 9 -1.06 -13.69 16.21
CA PRO A 9 -1.90 -12.59 16.72
C PRO A 9 -1.38 -11.18 16.36
N VAL A 10 -0.71 -11.05 15.22
CA VAL A 10 0.19 -9.93 14.92
C VAL A 10 -0.44 -8.93 13.94
N PHE A 11 -1.31 -9.37 13.04
CA PHE A 11 -2.01 -8.53 12.07
C PHE A 11 -3.39 -8.14 12.59
N ASN A 12 -3.46 -7.08 13.40
CA ASN A 12 -4.72 -6.46 13.81
C ASN A 12 -5.48 -5.98 12.55
N VAL A 13 -6.44 -6.80 12.09
CA VAL A 13 -7.39 -6.57 10.97
C VAL A 13 -6.74 -6.00 9.71
N MET A 14 -6.58 -6.82 8.67
CA MET A 14 -6.12 -6.35 7.36
C MET A 14 -7.23 -5.63 6.59
N THR A 15 -6.96 -5.15 5.38
CA THR A 15 -7.94 -4.37 4.61
C THR A 15 -9.10 -5.21 4.07
N GLY A 16 -8.88 -6.51 3.91
CA GLY A 16 -9.81 -7.40 3.21
C GLY A 16 -9.79 -7.21 1.69
N THR A 17 -8.73 -6.59 1.15
CA THR A 17 -8.53 -6.31 -0.28
C THR A 17 -7.29 -7.03 -0.79
N GLY A 18 -7.09 -7.08 -2.10
CA GLY A 18 -5.91 -7.71 -2.68
C GLY A 18 -4.57 -7.03 -2.30
N LEU A 19 -4.57 -5.80 -1.78
CA LEU A 19 -3.38 -5.17 -1.20
C LEU A 19 -2.82 -5.95 0.00
N ASP A 20 -3.64 -6.75 0.69
CA ASP A 20 -3.19 -7.63 1.77
C ASP A 20 -2.16 -8.66 1.27
N GLY A 21 -2.15 -8.96 -0.04
CA GLY A 21 -1.12 -9.78 -0.67
C GLY A 21 0.30 -9.21 -0.52
N LEU A 22 0.48 -7.89 -0.46
CA LEU A 22 1.78 -7.26 -0.21
C LEU A 22 2.25 -7.52 1.22
N VAL A 23 1.33 -7.47 2.19
CA VAL A 23 1.61 -7.72 3.62
C VAL A 23 2.03 -9.18 3.83
N GLU A 24 1.28 -10.10 3.25
CA GLU A 24 1.58 -11.54 3.30
C GLU A 24 2.92 -11.86 2.64
N LEU A 25 3.23 -11.20 1.52
CA LEU A 25 4.51 -11.37 0.83
C LEU A 25 5.68 -10.92 1.71
N ILE A 26 5.59 -9.78 2.39
CA ILE A 26 6.63 -9.32 3.32
C ILE A 26 6.79 -10.33 4.47
N ALA A 27 5.69 -10.74 5.09
CA ALA A 27 5.69 -11.64 6.23
C ALA A 27 6.28 -13.04 5.94
N HIS A 28 6.27 -13.45 4.66
CA HIS A 28 6.68 -14.79 4.23
C HIS A 28 7.84 -14.80 3.24
N ASP A 29 8.50 -13.66 3.00
CA ASP A 29 9.63 -13.59 2.08
C ASP A 29 10.86 -14.30 2.66
N GLY A 30 11.30 -15.38 2.00
CA GLY A 30 12.46 -16.16 2.43
C GLY A 30 13.82 -15.44 2.29
N GLY A 31 13.87 -14.35 1.53
CA GLY A 31 15.03 -13.46 1.44
C GLY A 31 15.13 -12.55 2.67
N LEU A 32 14.02 -11.91 3.04
CA LEU A 32 13.92 -11.11 4.27
C LEU A 32 14.15 -11.97 5.51
N ALA A 33 13.50 -13.13 5.62
CA ALA A 33 13.68 -14.06 6.75
C ALA A 33 15.11 -14.58 6.91
N TYR A 34 15.95 -14.46 5.88
CA TYR A 34 17.37 -14.82 5.96
C TYR A 34 18.25 -13.67 6.49
N ARG A 35 17.80 -12.42 6.38
CA ARG A 35 18.61 -11.22 6.65
C ARG A 35 18.15 -10.45 7.87
N LEU A 36 16.84 -10.43 8.13
CA LEU A 36 16.23 -9.62 9.16
C LEU A 36 15.74 -10.46 10.34
N PRO A 37 15.79 -9.91 11.56
CA PRO A 37 15.00 -10.35 12.69
C PRO A 37 13.49 -10.45 12.35
N GLU A 38 12.81 -11.41 12.95
CA GLU A 38 11.37 -11.64 12.73
C GLU A 38 10.51 -10.44 13.16
N ASP A 39 10.92 -9.72 14.21
CA ASP A 39 10.22 -8.54 14.71
C ASP A 39 10.30 -7.33 13.77
N GLU A 40 11.40 -7.16 13.04
CA GLU A 40 11.53 -6.15 11.98
C GLU A 40 10.63 -6.47 10.78
N ILE A 41 10.61 -7.73 10.34
CA ILE A 41 9.70 -8.19 9.27
C ILE A 41 8.24 -7.94 9.66
N ILE A 42 7.89 -8.28 10.90
CA ILE A 42 6.55 -8.04 11.46
C ILE A 42 6.23 -6.54 11.50
N ALA A 43 7.18 -5.69 11.90
CA ALA A 43 6.99 -4.26 11.98
C ALA A 43 6.80 -3.63 10.59
N GLY A 44 7.63 -4.00 9.61
CA GLY A 44 7.49 -3.57 8.22
C GLY A 44 6.18 -4.03 7.58
N ALA A 45 5.78 -5.30 7.78
CA ALA A 45 4.49 -5.81 7.31
C ALA A 45 3.30 -5.08 7.97
N ARG A 46 3.42 -4.70 9.24
CA ARG A 46 2.40 -3.91 9.94
C ARG A 46 2.31 -2.48 9.39
N ALA A 47 3.45 -1.87 9.05
CA ALA A 47 3.49 -0.56 8.40
C ALA A 47 2.82 -0.60 7.03
N ALA A 48 3.17 -1.57 6.19
CA ALA A 48 2.54 -1.85 4.90
C ALA A 48 1.01 -2.01 5.01
N ASN A 49 0.54 -2.80 5.99
CA ASN A 49 -0.90 -2.95 6.23
C ASN A 49 -1.60 -1.62 6.58
N ASN A 50 -0.94 -0.75 7.35
CA ASN A 50 -1.51 0.54 7.70
C ASN A 50 -1.49 1.55 6.53
N LEU A 51 -0.50 1.46 5.64
CA LEU A 51 -0.48 2.21 4.37
C LEU A 51 -1.64 1.75 3.48
N ASN A 52 -1.81 0.43 3.31
CA ASN A 52 -2.91 -0.15 2.54
C ASN A 52 -4.29 0.31 3.05
N LYS A 53 -4.48 0.40 4.36
CA LYS A 53 -5.71 0.94 4.96
C LYS A 53 -5.99 2.36 4.52
N VAL A 54 -4.99 3.24 4.54
CA VAL A 54 -5.14 4.62 4.10
C VAL A 54 -5.49 4.69 2.61
N ILE A 55 -4.88 3.84 1.76
CA ILE A 55 -5.24 3.74 0.34
C ILE A 55 -6.72 3.35 0.17
N VAL A 56 -7.17 2.30 0.86
CA VAL A 56 -8.54 1.79 0.75
C VAL A 56 -9.56 2.79 1.28
N ASP A 57 -9.27 3.43 2.42
CA ASP A 57 -10.12 4.48 3.00
C ASP A 57 -10.25 5.66 2.04
N ALA A 58 -9.13 6.12 1.46
CA ALA A 58 -9.10 7.21 0.49
C ALA A 58 -9.93 6.88 -0.76
N ILE A 59 -9.74 5.70 -1.37
CA ILE A 59 -10.50 5.25 -2.55
C ILE A 59 -12.01 5.26 -2.27
N ARG A 60 -12.43 4.75 -1.11
CA ARG A 60 -13.84 4.70 -0.71
C ARG A 60 -14.41 6.08 -0.42
N GLU A 61 -13.67 6.94 0.26
CA GLU A 61 -14.15 8.28 0.63
C GLU A 61 -14.34 9.18 -0.59
N THR A 62 -13.43 9.07 -1.55
CA THR A 62 -13.42 9.88 -2.78
C THR A 62 -14.30 9.29 -3.88
N GLY A 63 -14.62 7.99 -3.81
CA GLY A 63 -15.43 7.30 -4.80
C GLY A 63 -14.69 7.02 -6.12
N LEU A 64 -13.36 7.00 -6.09
CA LEU A 64 -12.50 6.81 -7.26
C LEU A 64 -12.74 5.49 -7.98
N ALA A 65 -13.15 4.45 -7.25
CA ALA A 65 -13.40 3.12 -7.81
C ALA A 65 -14.87 2.91 -8.25
N ASN A 66 -15.73 3.94 -8.24
CA ASN A 66 -17.17 3.78 -8.48
C ASN A 66 -17.54 3.32 -9.90
N ASP A 67 -16.65 3.51 -10.88
CA ASP A 67 -16.79 3.02 -12.24
C ASP A 67 -16.10 1.66 -12.47
N GLY A 68 -15.47 1.10 -11.44
CA GLY A 68 -14.83 -0.20 -11.45
C GLY A 68 -13.39 -0.22 -11.99
N GLU A 69 -12.77 0.95 -12.20
CA GLU A 69 -11.37 1.07 -12.64
C GLU A 69 -10.67 2.21 -11.88
N LEU A 70 -9.34 2.19 -11.80
CA LEU A 70 -8.55 3.32 -11.30
C LEU A 70 -7.67 3.86 -12.43
N GLY A 71 -8.07 4.99 -13.02
CA GLY A 71 -7.29 5.67 -14.05
C GLY A 71 -6.14 6.52 -13.49
N MET A 72 -5.37 7.13 -14.39
CA MET A 72 -4.29 8.04 -14.01
C MET A 72 -4.79 9.31 -13.29
N ALA A 73 -5.99 9.77 -13.63
CA ALA A 73 -6.61 10.89 -12.92
C ALA A 73 -6.94 10.47 -11.48
N ASP A 74 -7.51 9.27 -11.32
CA ASP A 74 -7.89 8.75 -10.01
C ASP A 74 -6.69 8.55 -9.09
N VAL A 75 -5.57 8.09 -9.63
CA VAL A 75 -4.31 7.96 -8.88
C VAL A 75 -3.78 9.33 -8.42
N ARG A 76 -3.97 10.39 -9.21
CA ARG A 76 -3.56 11.75 -8.79
C ARG A 76 -4.46 12.29 -7.69
N ASP A 77 -5.77 12.04 -7.80
CA ASP A 77 -6.74 12.44 -6.80
C ASP A 77 -6.54 11.66 -5.50
N LEU A 78 -6.25 10.37 -5.58
CA LEU A 78 -5.82 9.53 -4.45
C LEU A 78 -4.57 10.11 -3.78
N ASN A 79 -3.54 10.44 -4.56
CA ASN A 79 -2.31 11.04 -4.03
C ASN A 79 -2.58 12.37 -3.34
N GLN A 80 -3.40 13.22 -3.96
CA GLN A 80 -3.78 14.51 -3.40
C GLN A 80 -4.54 14.34 -2.09
N TRP A 81 -5.50 13.41 -2.01
CA TRP A 81 -6.24 13.15 -0.79
C TRP A 81 -5.31 12.71 0.34
N ILE A 82 -4.37 11.79 0.08
CA ILE A 82 -3.38 11.35 1.09
C ILE A 82 -2.55 12.55 1.58
N ARG A 83 -2.08 13.40 0.66
CA ARG A 83 -1.30 14.61 1.00
C ARG A 83 -2.09 15.62 1.84
N GLU A 84 -3.38 15.74 1.62
CA GLU A 84 -4.24 16.70 2.31
C GLU A 84 -4.73 16.20 3.67
N HIS A 85 -4.89 14.88 3.86
CA HIS A 85 -5.58 14.31 5.03
C HIS A 85 -4.67 13.46 5.93
N GLU A 86 -3.70 12.74 5.36
CA GLU A 86 -2.97 11.68 6.07
C GLU A 86 -1.44 11.81 5.92
N LEU A 87 -0.90 12.88 5.32
CA LEU A 87 0.51 13.02 4.97
C LEU A 87 1.47 12.72 6.13
N ASP A 88 1.24 13.34 7.29
CA ASP A 88 2.10 13.15 8.46
C ASP A 88 2.13 11.70 8.93
N ARG A 89 0.99 11.01 8.88
CA ARG A 89 0.89 9.60 9.24
C ARG A 89 1.50 8.72 8.15
N TRP A 90 1.28 9.07 6.89
CA TRP A 90 1.80 8.38 5.73
C TRP A 90 3.32 8.33 5.74
N ILE A 91 3.99 9.49 5.91
CA ILE A 91 5.46 9.57 6.00
C ILE A 91 6.00 8.72 7.14
N ARG A 92 5.37 8.76 8.34
CA ARG A 92 5.80 7.91 9.47
C ARG A 92 5.63 6.41 9.21
N LEU A 93 4.62 6.02 8.43
CA LEU A 93 4.37 4.63 8.10
C LEU A 93 5.28 4.15 6.97
N HIS A 94 5.52 5.00 5.96
CA HIS A 94 6.54 4.77 4.95
C HIS A 94 7.88 4.51 5.61
N GLY A 95 8.21 5.36 6.58
CA GLY A 95 9.48 5.30 7.28
C GLY A 95 10.57 6.01 6.50
N ASP A 96 11.75 5.92 7.05
CA ASP A 96 12.96 6.58 6.61
C ASP A 96 14.13 5.66 6.94
N ASP A 97 15.23 5.81 6.20
CA ASP A 97 16.52 5.15 6.39
C ASP A 97 17.66 6.17 6.62
N GLU A 98 17.34 7.46 6.74
CA GLU A 98 18.29 8.51 7.13
C GLU A 98 18.93 8.25 8.51
N ASP A 99 20.16 8.72 8.68
CA ASP A 99 20.97 8.60 9.91
C ASP A 99 21.21 7.15 10.43
N GLY A 100 20.89 6.13 9.63
CA GLY A 100 21.14 4.72 9.93
C GLY A 100 20.12 4.08 10.88
N GLU A 101 18.95 4.69 11.04
CA GLU A 101 17.81 4.10 11.75
C GLU A 101 16.64 3.89 10.78
N GLU A 102 16.39 2.63 10.41
CA GLU A 102 15.24 2.28 9.60
C GLU A 102 13.96 2.24 10.45
N THR A 103 12.88 2.80 9.91
CA THR A 103 11.56 2.78 10.55
C THR A 103 10.46 2.42 9.55
N GLY A 104 9.24 2.19 10.02
CA GLY A 104 8.08 2.01 9.14
C GLY A 104 8.24 0.83 8.17
N PHE A 105 7.93 1.07 6.90
CA PHE A 105 8.10 0.10 5.82
C PHE A 105 9.58 -0.06 5.40
N HIS A 106 10.42 0.97 5.60
CA HIS A 106 11.86 0.88 5.30
C HIS A 106 12.60 -0.21 6.09
N LEU A 107 12.05 -0.69 7.21
CA LEU A 107 12.56 -1.88 7.94
C LEU A 107 12.65 -3.17 7.10
N VAL A 108 12.04 -3.21 5.93
CA VAL A 108 12.09 -4.39 5.03
C VAL A 108 12.50 -4.03 3.60
N GLN A 109 12.68 -2.74 3.31
CA GLN A 109 12.98 -2.24 1.98
C GLN A 109 14.49 -2.32 1.77
N ASN A 110 14.92 -2.83 0.61
CA ASN A 110 16.35 -3.07 0.29
C ASN A 110 17.05 -4.13 1.17
N ASP A 111 16.31 -4.85 2.02
CA ASP A 111 16.84 -5.89 2.90
C ASP A 111 16.85 -7.30 2.32
N GLY A 112 16.83 -7.40 1.00
CA GLY A 112 17.06 -8.65 0.28
C GLY A 112 15.84 -9.55 0.12
N ALA A 113 14.66 -8.93 0.02
CA ALA A 113 13.46 -9.58 -0.46
C ALA A 113 13.70 -10.30 -1.80
N LYS A 114 13.05 -11.45 -2.01
CA LYS A 114 13.22 -12.27 -3.22
C LYS A 114 11.94 -12.51 -4.01
N SER A 115 10.80 -12.32 -3.37
CA SER A 115 9.49 -12.47 -3.99
C SER A 115 9.32 -11.45 -5.12
N ARG A 116 8.51 -11.82 -6.12
CA ARG A 116 8.38 -11.02 -7.35
C ARG A 116 6.92 -10.78 -7.70
N LEU A 117 6.64 -9.56 -8.15
CA LEU A 117 5.40 -9.14 -8.78
C LEU A 117 5.75 -8.37 -10.05
N TYR A 118 4.98 -8.57 -11.13
CA TYR A 118 5.22 -7.88 -12.41
C TYR A 118 6.65 -8.01 -12.95
N ALA A 119 7.28 -9.16 -12.69
CA ALA A 119 8.70 -9.42 -12.96
C ALA A 119 9.70 -8.46 -12.27
N ASN A 120 9.29 -7.74 -11.23
CA ASN A 120 10.12 -6.89 -10.38
C ASN A 120 10.27 -7.47 -8.97
N ASN A 121 11.14 -6.87 -8.13
CA ASN A 121 11.12 -7.17 -6.70
C ASN A 121 9.78 -6.70 -6.13
N ALA A 122 9.08 -7.59 -5.43
CA ALA A 122 7.77 -7.24 -4.89
C ALA A 122 7.84 -6.23 -3.73
N VAL A 123 8.90 -6.24 -2.93
CA VAL A 123 9.09 -5.29 -1.82
C VAL A 123 9.79 -4.04 -2.35
N ASP A 124 11.04 -4.17 -2.80
CA ASP A 124 11.92 -3.05 -3.19
C ASP A 124 11.52 -2.33 -4.49
N THR A 125 10.39 -2.66 -5.10
CA THR A 125 9.97 -1.99 -6.34
C THR A 125 8.47 -1.82 -6.42
N VAL A 126 7.70 -2.89 -6.20
CA VAL A 126 6.24 -2.81 -6.35
C VAL A 126 5.60 -2.20 -5.11
N ALA A 127 5.85 -2.75 -3.91
CA ALA A 127 5.34 -2.18 -2.66
C ALA A 127 5.91 -0.78 -2.41
N ASP A 128 7.23 -0.63 -2.50
CA ASP A 128 7.92 0.67 -2.41
C ASP A 128 7.34 1.71 -3.39
N GLY A 129 7.24 1.33 -4.67
CA GLY A 129 6.65 2.21 -5.68
C GLY A 129 5.20 2.60 -5.39
N ILE A 130 4.38 1.69 -4.84
CA ILE A 130 3.00 2.00 -4.40
C ILE A 130 3.01 2.96 -3.21
N TYR A 131 3.93 2.76 -2.26
CA TYR A 131 4.00 3.54 -1.04
C TYR A 131 4.62 4.94 -1.22
N HIS A 132 5.11 5.24 -2.42
CA HIS A 132 5.40 6.60 -2.87
C HIS A 132 4.15 7.43 -3.23
N LEU A 133 2.94 6.88 -3.12
CA LEU A 133 1.76 7.73 -2.86
C LEU A 133 2.05 8.63 -1.65
N GLY A 134 1.39 9.79 -1.55
CA GLY A 134 1.72 10.82 -0.57
C GLY A 134 2.92 11.71 -0.95
N PHE A 135 3.81 11.27 -1.85
CA PHE A 135 4.93 12.09 -2.33
C PHE A 135 4.53 13.00 -3.51
N GLU A 136 5.41 13.95 -3.84
CA GLU A 136 5.19 14.87 -4.95
C GLU A 136 5.16 14.13 -6.29
N ILE A 137 4.36 14.62 -7.23
CA ILE A 137 4.35 14.14 -8.60
C ILE A 137 4.97 15.21 -9.48
N ASP A 138 6.09 14.89 -10.14
CA ASP A 138 6.67 15.72 -11.18
C ASP A 138 6.35 15.13 -12.57
N GLY A 139 5.59 15.89 -13.35
CA GLY A 139 5.06 15.46 -14.64
C GLY A 139 4.23 14.18 -14.50
N TYR A 140 4.80 13.04 -14.86
CA TYR A 140 4.15 11.72 -14.88
C TYR A 140 4.72 10.72 -13.87
N ARG A 141 5.64 11.14 -12.98
CA ARG A 141 6.31 10.25 -12.03
C ARG A 141 6.14 10.75 -10.61
N PHE A 142 5.95 9.81 -9.69
CA PHE A 142 6.11 10.09 -8.27
C PHE A 142 7.58 10.37 -8.00
N LEU A 143 7.87 11.34 -7.15
CA LEU A 143 9.20 11.56 -6.61
C LEU A 143 9.43 10.65 -5.40
N ASN A 144 10.67 10.24 -5.19
CA ASN A 144 11.11 9.70 -3.90
C ASN A 144 11.45 10.84 -2.93
N GLU A 145 11.89 10.47 -1.73
CA GLU A 145 12.31 11.33 -0.63
C GLU A 145 13.40 12.33 -1.06
N ASP A 146 14.30 11.92 -1.96
CA ASP A 146 15.38 12.75 -2.51
C ASP A 146 14.95 13.67 -3.66
N GLY A 147 13.69 13.59 -4.10
CA GLY A 147 13.20 14.31 -5.28
C GLY A 147 13.56 13.67 -6.63
N ASN A 148 14.02 12.41 -6.64
CA ASN A 148 14.27 11.62 -7.84
C ASN A 148 12.98 10.94 -8.32
N GLY A 149 12.79 10.82 -9.64
CA GLY A 149 11.58 10.20 -10.20
C GLY A 149 11.51 8.69 -10.02
N ASN A 150 10.64 8.21 -9.13
CA ASN A 150 10.22 6.81 -8.98
C ASN A 150 9.07 6.44 -9.94
N VAL A 151 8.19 5.50 -9.59
CA VAL A 151 7.18 4.91 -10.50
C VAL A 151 6.33 5.95 -11.25
N SER A 152 5.94 5.61 -12.47
CA SER A 152 5.02 6.47 -13.24
C SER A 152 3.59 6.36 -12.72
N VAL A 153 2.78 7.41 -12.88
CA VAL A 153 1.35 7.40 -12.55
C VAL A 153 0.60 6.30 -13.32
N GLU A 154 0.99 6.03 -14.56
CA GLU A 154 0.41 4.95 -15.38
C GLU A 154 0.73 3.56 -14.80
N THR A 155 1.99 3.34 -14.40
CA THR A 155 2.41 2.07 -13.77
C THR A 155 1.74 1.87 -12.41
N MET A 156 1.59 2.94 -11.62
CA MET A 156 0.84 2.93 -10.36
C MET A 156 -0.62 2.50 -10.59
N ALA A 157 -1.30 3.12 -11.56
CA ALA A 157 -2.66 2.76 -11.93
C ALA A 157 -2.75 1.28 -12.33
N TYR A 158 -1.83 0.79 -13.17
CA TYR A 158 -1.78 -0.61 -13.56
C TYR A 158 -1.64 -1.56 -12.37
N TRP A 159 -0.70 -1.31 -11.45
CA TRP A 159 -0.51 -2.17 -10.28
C TRP A 159 -1.71 -2.14 -9.34
N LEU A 160 -2.29 -0.97 -9.08
CA LEU A 160 -3.47 -0.87 -8.22
C LEU A 160 -4.68 -1.60 -8.81
N ASN A 161 -4.93 -1.48 -10.13
CA ASN A 161 -6.03 -2.22 -10.77
C ASN A 161 -5.81 -3.73 -10.72
N ASP A 162 -4.58 -4.20 -10.92
CA ASP A 162 -4.30 -5.64 -10.88
C ASP A 162 -4.38 -6.21 -9.46
N LEU A 163 -3.79 -5.52 -8.47
CA LEU A 163 -3.86 -5.92 -7.07
C LEU A 163 -5.29 -5.86 -6.51
N LEU A 164 -6.09 -4.88 -6.94
CA LEU A 164 -7.48 -4.68 -6.48
C LEU A 164 -8.53 -5.23 -7.44
N ALA A 165 -8.14 -6.07 -8.42
CA ALA A 165 -9.04 -6.49 -9.50
C ALA A 165 -10.34 -7.12 -8.98
N ASP A 166 -10.24 -8.04 -8.02
CA ASP A 166 -11.41 -8.70 -7.42
C ASP A 166 -12.29 -7.71 -6.63
N ASP A 167 -11.66 -6.74 -5.96
CA ASP A 167 -12.33 -5.72 -5.17
C ASP A 167 -13.12 -4.73 -6.04
N LEU A 168 -12.52 -4.30 -7.15
CA LEU A 168 -13.13 -3.45 -8.16
C LEU A 168 -14.32 -4.15 -8.81
N VAL A 169 -14.16 -5.41 -9.23
CA VAL A 169 -15.25 -6.21 -9.83
C VAL A 169 -16.38 -6.47 -8.83
N ALA A 170 -16.06 -6.70 -7.56
CA ALA A 170 -17.05 -6.91 -6.51
C ALA A 170 -17.75 -5.61 -6.06
N GLY A 171 -17.20 -4.44 -6.42
CA GLY A 171 -17.65 -3.14 -5.92
C GLY A 171 -17.39 -2.93 -4.42
N SER A 172 -16.44 -3.67 -3.82
CA SER A 172 -16.11 -3.58 -2.39
C SER A 172 -15.41 -2.25 -2.03
N LEU A 173 -14.92 -1.54 -3.04
CA LEU A 173 -14.26 -0.24 -2.97
C LEU A 173 -15.16 0.94 -3.34
N HIS A 174 -16.41 0.69 -3.75
CA HIS A 174 -17.34 1.77 -4.03
C HIS A 174 -17.52 2.65 -2.79
N SER A 175 -17.70 3.95 -3.03
CA SER A 175 -18.04 4.87 -1.96
C SER A 175 -19.29 4.37 -1.24
N CYS A 176 -19.22 4.31 0.09
CA CYS A 176 -20.37 3.95 0.91
C CYS A 176 -21.35 5.12 0.82
N GLY A 177 -22.26 5.05 -0.17
CA GLY A 177 -23.10 6.18 -0.55
C GLY A 177 -23.73 6.84 0.68
N THR A 178 -23.44 8.12 0.88
CA THR A 178 -24.34 8.95 1.67
C THR A 178 -25.64 9.01 0.88
N VAL A 179 -26.61 8.19 1.27
CA VAL A 179 -28.01 8.50 1.00
C VAL A 179 -28.26 9.86 1.64
N ASP A 180 -28.28 10.90 0.82
CA ASP A 180 -28.76 12.20 1.23
C ASP A 180 -30.26 12.05 1.53
N VAL A 181 -30.57 11.83 2.81
CA VAL A 181 -31.95 11.70 3.30
C VAL A 181 -32.69 13.04 3.31
N ALA A 182 -32.12 14.11 2.73
CA ALA A 182 -32.75 15.41 2.63
C ALA A 182 -33.68 15.59 1.40
N ALA A 183 -33.94 14.53 0.62
CA ALA A 183 -34.86 14.58 -0.53
C ALA A 183 -36.09 13.66 -0.38
N LEU A 184 -36.83 13.79 0.73
CA LEU A 184 -38.24 13.37 0.86
C LEU A 184 -39.08 14.43 1.56
#